data_AF-A0A3D1KIT7-F1
#
_entry.id   AF-A0A3D1KIT7-F1
#
_cell.length_a   1.000
_cell.length_b   1.000
_cell.length_c   1.000
_cell.angle_alpha   90.00
_cell.angle_beta   90.00
_cell.angle_gamma   90.00
#
_symmetry.space_group_name_H-M   'P 1'
#
loop_
_entity.id
_entity.type
_entity.pdbx_description
1 polymer ?
#
loop_
_entity_poly.entity_id
_entity_poly.type
_entity_poly.pdbx_seq_one_letter_code
_entity_poly.pdbx_strand_id
1 'polypeptide(L)'
;SDLDNDFKQVEHVYPMLSLANTYNRDEVQAFYERVSSGLDGEPFDICCELKFDGLSISITYENGAMIRAVTRGDGTRGDDVTA
;
A
#
# COMPACT_ATOMS: atom_id res chain seq x y z
N SER A 1 -15.59 -11.74 23.40
CA SER A 1 -14.49 -12.64 23.76
C SER A 1 -13.25 -12.03 23.18
N ASP A 2 -12.80 -10.99 23.87
CA ASP A 2 -11.65 -10.20 23.50
C ASP A 2 -10.44 -11.06 23.80
N LEU A 3 -9.89 -11.67 22.74
CA LEU A 3 -8.59 -12.31 22.83
C LEU A 3 -7.59 -11.18 23.03
N ASP A 4 -7.19 -10.96 24.28
CA ASP A 4 -5.98 -10.21 24.69
C ASP A 4 -4.73 -10.94 24.16
N ASN A 5 -4.61 -11.06 22.84
CA ASN A 5 -3.35 -11.31 22.18
C ASN A 5 -2.87 -9.94 21.70
N ASP A 6 -2.13 -9.24 22.56
CA ASP A 6 -1.43 -8.02 22.17
C ASP A 6 -0.53 -8.36 20.98
N PHE A 7 -0.93 -7.93 19.78
CA PHE A 7 -0.13 -8.16 18.59
C PHE A 7 1.19 -7.40 18.74
N LYS A 8 2.28 -8.07 18.40
CA LYS A 8 3.58 -7.42 18.42
C LYS A 8 3.63 -6.40 17.28
N GLN A 9 3.77 -5.12 17.61
CA GLN A 9 4.08 -4.12 16.61
C GLN A 9 5.50 -4.26 16.09
N VAL A 10 5.63 -4.30 14.78
CA VAL A 10 6.89 -4.38 14.05
C VAL A 10 7.00 -3.25 13.05
N GLU A 11 8.23 -2.81 12.82
CA GLU A 11 8.52 -1.81 11.80
C GLU A 11 8.50 -2.48 10.42
N HIS A 12 7.91 -1.78 9.44
CA HIS A 12 7.95 -2.21 8.06
C HIS A 12 9.36 -2.02 7.49
N VAL A 13 9.84 -3.00 6.73
CA VAL A 13 11.14 -2.90 6.04
C VAL A 13 11.15 -1.71 5.07
N TYR A 14 10.00 -1.45 4.44
CA TYR A 14 9.74 -0.28 3.60
C TYR A 14 8.42 0.37 4.03
N PRO A 15 8.36 1.71 4.18
CA PRO A 15 7.11 2.38 4.52
C PRO A 15 5.99 2.08 3.52
N MET A 16 4.81 1.72 4.03
CA MET A 16 3.60 1.54 3.23
C MET A 16 2.92 2.89 2.96
N LEU A 17 3.14 3.40 1.76
CA LEU A 17 2.57 4.67 1.30
C LEU A 17 1.03 4.65 1.27
N SER A 18 0.42 5.82 1.44
CA SER A 18 -1.00 6.03 1.15
C SER A 18 -1.17 6.50 -0.30
N LEU A 19 -2.37 6.28 -0.84
CA LEU A 19 -2.76 6.80 -2.14
C LEU A 19 -3.65 8.03 -1.94
N ALA A 20 -3.41 9.09 -2.71
CA ALA A 20 -4.33 10.23 -2.77
C ALA A 20 -5.65 9.80 -3.42
N ASN A 21 -6.77 10.33 -2.91
CA ASN A 21 -8.09 10.07 -3.47
C ASN A 21 -8.50 11.15 -4.48
N THR A 22 -9.40 10.79 -5.39
CA THR A 22 -10.04 11.70 -6.33
C THR A 22 -11.46 11.25 -6.60
N TYR A 23 -12.34 12.20 -6.92
CA TYR A 23 -13.78 11.94 -7.12
C TYR A 23 -14.32 12.52 -8.43
N ASN A 24 -13.46 13.12 -9.25
CA ASN A 24 -13.87 13.70 -10.53
C ASN A 24 -12.78 13.48 -11.59
N ARG A 25 -13.20 13.61 -12.84
CA ARG A 25 -12.35 13.34 -14.00
C ARG A 25 -11.23 14.38 -14.15
N ASP A 26 -11.47 15.62 -13.77
CA ASP A 26 -10.52 16.72 -13.96
C ASP A 26 -9.29 16.56 -13.05
N GLU A 27 -9.49 16.06 -11.82
CA GLU A 27 -8.38 15.71 -10.91
C GLU A 27 -7.51 14.57 -11.43
N VAL A 28 -8.13 13.56 -12.09
CA VAL A 28 -7.39 12.47 -12.76
C VAL A 28 -6.60 13.00 -13.94
N GLN A 29 -7.20 13.90 -14.74
CA GLN A 29 -6.51 14.57 -15.85
C GLN A 29 -5.32 15.40 -15.35
N ALA A 30 -5.51 16.16 -14.26
CA ALA A 30 -4.42 16.91 -13.65
C ALA A 30 -3.30 16.00 -13.10
N PHE A 31 -3.64 14.81 -12.58
CA PHE A 31 -2.63 13.80 -12.22
C PHE A 31 -1.83 13.33 -13.43
N TYR A 32 -2.51 13.00 -14.53
CA TYR A 32 -1.86 12.59 -15.78
C TYR A 32 -0.89 13.65 -16.29
N GLU A 33 -1.32 14.91 -16.31
CA GLU A 33 -0.50 16.04 -16.77
C GLU A 33 0.73 16.26 -15.89
N ARG A 34 0.61 16.10 -14.56
CA ARG A 34 1.76 16.17 -13.64
C ARG A 34 2.77 15.06 -13.90
N VAL A 35 2.31 13.82 -14.14
CA VAL A 35 3.19 12.69 -14.45
C VAL A 35 3.88 12.90 -15.79
N SER A 36 3.12 13.24 -16.83
CA SER A 36 3.66 13.52 -18.17
C SER A 36 4.70 14.64 -18.15
N SER A 37 4.42 15.72 -17.43
CA SER A 37 5.37 16.84 -17.27
C SER A 37 6.62 16.42 -16.49
N GLY A 38 6.47 15.55 -15.49
CA GLY A 38 7.60 15.03 -14.70
C GLY A 38 8.49 14.03 -15.46
N LEU A 39 8.02 13.53 -16.61
CA LEU A 39 8.74 12.64 -17.52
C LEU A 39 9.19 13.36 -18.80
N ASP A 40 9.17 14.69 -18.82
CA ASP A 40 9.54 15.51 -19.99
C ASP A 40 8.77 15.15 -21.28
N GLY A 41 7.53 14.67 -21.13
CA GLY A 41 6.67 14.29 -22.25
C GLY A 41 6.95 12.92 -22.87
N GLU A 42 7.86 12.13 -22.28
CA GLU A 42 8.08 10.74 -22.70
C GLU A 42 6.79 9.91 -22.55
N PRO A 43 6.51 8.98 -23.48
CA PRO A 43 5.34 8.12 -23.40
C PRO A 43 5.42 7.15 -22.21
N PHE A 44 4.28 6.91 -21.55
CA PHE A 44 4.19 5.98 -20.43
C PHE A 44 2.84 5.24 -20.43
N ASP A 45 2.84 4.07 -19.79
CA ASP A 45 1.65 3.25 -19.61
C ASP A 45 1.02 3.48 -18.23
N ILE A 46 -0.30 3.26 -18.13
CA ILE A 46 -1.04 3.30 -16.87
C ILE A 46 -1.58 1.91 -16.57
N CYS A 47 -1.24 1.38 -15.40
CA CYS A 47 -1.89 0.20 -14.83
C CYS A 47 -3.11 0.63 -14.03
N CYS A 48 -4.29 0.12 -14.39
CA CYS A 48 -5.53 0.38 -13.68
C CYS A 48 -5.96 -0.88 -12.91
N GLU A 49 -6.06 -0.76 -11.59
CA GLU A 49 -6.48 -1.84 -10.70
C GLU A 49 -7.75 -1.45 -9.93
N LEU A 50 -8.57 -2.44 -9.57
CA LEU A 50 -9.72 -2.21 -8.71
C LEU A 50 -9.27 -1.87 -7.29
N LYS A 51 -9.78 -0.77 -6.74
CA LYS A 51 -9.54 -0.41 -5.33
C LYS A 51 -10.44 -1.24 -4.42
N PHE A 52 -9.90 -2.34 -3.89
CA PHE A 52 -10.60 -3.14 -2.89
C PHE A 52 -10.78 -2.35 -1.58
N ASP A 53 -11.98 -2.43 -1.01
CA ASP A 53 -12.30 -1.79 0.27
C ASP A 53 -12.07 -2.78 1.41
N GLY A 54 -10.90 -2.69 2.03
CA GLY A 54 -10.44 -3.62 3.04
C GLY A 54 -9.22 -3.11 3.78
N LEU A 55 -8.42 -4.02 4.32
CA LEU A 55 -7.20 -3.70 5.05
C LEU A 55 -5.97 -4.01 4.20
N SER A 56 -5.00 -3.10 4.24
CA SER A 56 -3.69 -3.32 3.63
C SER A 56 -2.82 -4.19 4.53
N ILE A 57 -2.13 -5.16 3.92
CA ILE A 57 -1.23 -6.10 4.58
C ILE A 57 0.09 -6.20 3.80
N SER A 58 1.19 -6.36 4.52
CA SER A 58 2.53 -6.62 3.98
C SER A 58 2.90 -8.07 4.30
N ILE A 59 3.32 -8.85 3.31
CA ILE A 59 3.66 -10.26 3.47
C ILE A 59 5.09 -10.50 2.99
N THR A 60 5.94 -11.03 3.87
CA THR A 60 7.31 -11.39 3.53
C THR A 60 7.40 -12.87 3.22
N TYR A 61 7.95 -13.19 2.05
CA TYR A 61 8.28 -14.55 1.63
C TYR A 61 9.79 -14.74 1.61
N GLU A 62 10.25 -15.88 2.11
CA GLU A 62 11.65 -16.33 2.02
C GLU A 62 11.68 -17.76 1.49
N ASN A 63 12.49 -18.01 0.46
CA ASN A 63 12.57 -19.31 -0.21
C ASN A 63 11.20 -19.88 -0.64
N GLY A 64 10.28 -19.01 -1.06
CA GLY A 64 8.92 -19.37 -1.47
C GLY A 64 7.95 -19.68 -0.33
N ALA A 65 8.39 -19.63 0.94
CA ALA A 65 7.54 -19.80 2.10
C ALA A 65 7.17 -18.44 2.71
N MET A 66 5.92 -18.27 3.13
CA MET A 66 5.49 -17.11 3.90
C MET A 66 6.13 -17.17 5.29
N ILE A 67 6.87 -16.13 5.67
CA ILE A 67 7.52 -16.06 6.99
C ILE A 67 6.94 -14.97 7.89
N ARG A 68 6.23 -13.98 7.32
CA ARG A 68 5.61 -12.89 8.09
C ARG A 68 4.44 -12.26 7.35
N ALA A 69 3.40 -11.89 8.09
CA ALA A 69 2.33 -11.01 7.64
C ALA A 69 2.12 -9.87 8.65
N VAL A 70 2.13 -8.62 8.18
CA VAL A 70 2.05 -7.41 9.03
C VAL A 70 0.94 -6.50 8.51
N THR A 71 0.07 -6.00 9.39
CA THR A 71 -0.92 -4.99 9.00
C THR A 71 -0.26 -3.69 8.58
N ARG A 72 -0.94 -2.82 7.84
CA ARG A 72 -0.37 -1.51 7.48
C ARG A 72 -0.07 -0.64 8.70
N GLY A 73 -0.94 -0.64 9.71
CA GLY A 73 -0.89 0.30 10.83
C GLY A 73 -0.79 1.75 10.35
N ASP A 74 0.20 2.50 10.85
CA ASP A 74 0.44 3.90 10.46
C ASP A 74 1.21 4.04 9.13
N GLY A 75 1.65 2.92 8.55
CA GLY A 75 2.47 2.85 7.34
C GLY A 75 3.97 2.70 7.61
N THR A 76 4.44 2.98 8.82
CA THR A 76 5.82 2.73 9.27
C THR A 76 5.90 1.54 10.22
N ARG A 77 4.87 1.33 11.05
CA ARG A 77 4.71 0.20 11.96
C ARG A 77 3.33 -0.41 11.82
N GLY A 78 3.25 -1.72 12.01
CA GLY A 78 2.00 -2.46 12.01
C GLY A 78 2.07 -3.69 12.89
N ASP A 79 0.94 -4.36 13.01
CA ASP A 79 0.77 -5.52 13.88
C ASP A 79 1.19 -6.80 13.15
N ASP A 80 2.07 -7.60 13.75
CA ASP A 80 2.44 -8.92 13.24
C ASP A 80 1.27 -9.90 13.44
N VAL A 81 0.66 -10.33 12.34
CA VAL A 81 -0.53 -11.19 12.26
C VAL A 81 -0.24 -12.52 11.55
N THR A 82 1.02 -12.99 11.60
CA THR A 82 1.50 -14.17 10.84
C THR A 82 0.76 -15.46 11.17
N ALA A 83 0.40 -15.67 12.45
CA ALA A 83 -0.19 -16.87 13.06
C ALA A 83 0.68 -18.15 13.00
#